data_AF-A0A497GUG8-F1
#
_entry.id   AF-A0A497GUG8-F1
#
_cell.length_a   1.000
_cell.length_b   1.000
_cell.length_c   1.000
_cell.angle_alpha   90.00
_cell.angle_beta   90.00
_cell.angle_gamma   90.00
#
_symmetry.space_group_name_H-M   'P 1'
#
loop_
_entity.id
_entity.type
_entity.pdbx_description
1 polymer ?
#
loop_
_entity_poly.entity_id
_entity_poly.type
_entity_poly.pdbx_seq_one_letter_code
_entity_poly.pdbx_strand_id
1 'polypeptide(L)'
;LSLHFAFDHIVKGMEFRSRPFYTAFVNVNDYEPHEASGCSLTFVQLSARHIRSEESEKNLLAVLNLGGLAIEGGILPDTSLKEKLSKGFSDLAFYEIRNTLRALPHHYEIKDLFFDNRREITLKLLDEKLAILKNNYRLFYEENKELMFNLHELKIPIEETFLTIVKMVLQEKAYEEIEKAIEGKENQWEVVKGEAERWGIDLSTNAIQQRLKEFIEKGLRSLKKDLDISLCKPIYRALNIYYSLFPPYLLWEAQNLFWETMYLAKNRYKKLPQELIKLGKTLGFKID
;
A
#
# COMPACT_ATOMS: atom_id res chain seq x y z
N LEU A 1 0.13 3.14 28.77
CA LEU A 1 -0.98 2.81 27.83
C LEU A 1 -1.46 4.03 27.04
N SER A 2 -1.85 5.12 27.71
CA SER A 2 -2.34 6.36 27.08
C SER A 2 -1.40 6.89 25.99
N LEU A 3 -0.10 6.83 26.22
CA LEU A 3 0.90 7.33 25.28
C LEU A 3 1.11 6.40 24.07
N HIS A 4 1.12 5.07 24.26
CA HIS A 4 1.07 4.11 23.14
C HIS A 4 -0.18 4.28 22.28
N PHE A 5 -1.33 4.59 22.91
CA PHE A 5 -2.57 4.88 22.21
C PHE A 5 -2.45 6.17 21.39
N ALA A 6 -1.88 7.24 21.94
CA ALA A 6 -1.70 8.49 21.20
C ALA A 6 -0.79 8.34 19.98
N PHE A 7 0.32 7.59 20.09
CA PHE A 7 1.19 7.30 18.94
C PHE A 7 0.49 6.44 17.88
N ASP A 8 -0.25 5.40 18.29
CA ASP A 8 -1.10 4.60 17.40
C ASP A 8 -2.12 5.47 16.66
N HIS A 9 -2.75 6.40 17.37
CA HIS A 9 -3.78 7.30 16.85
C HIS A 9 -3.25 8.31 15.83
N ILE A 10 -2.06 8.87 16.06
CA ILE A 10 -1.43 9.83 15.14
C ILE A 10 -1.06 9.18 13.81
N VAL A 11 -0.69 7.89 13.84
CA VAL A 11 -0.29 7.20 12.62
C VAL A 11 -1.47 6.55 11.89
N LYS A 12 -2.48 6.05 12.60
CA LYS A 12 -3.62 5.36 11.97
C LYS A 12 -4.77 6.28 11.54
N GLY A 13 -4.81 7.51 12.02
CA GLY A 13 -5.92 8.42 11.79
C GLY A 13 -7.03 8.28 12.83
N MET A 14 -7.91 9.29 12.86
CA MET A 14 -8.80 9.58 13.98
C MET A 14 -10.04 8.66 14.06
N GLU A 15 -10.27 8.09 15.23
CA GLU A 15 -11.58 7.57 15.67
C GLU A 15 -11.90 8.10 17.08
N PHE A 16 -12.86 9.02 17.20
CA PHE A 16 -13.39 9.51 18.48
C PHE A 16 -14.38 8.50 19.09
N ARG A 17 -13.91 7.27 19.35
CA ARG A 17 -14.71 6.24 20.00
C ARG A 17 -13.91 5.58 21.10
N SER A 18 -14.56 5.39 22.25
CA SER A 18 -14.03 4.56 23.32
C SER A 18 -13.79 3.16 22.77
N ARG A 19 -12.53 2.70 22.80
CA ARG A 19 -12.14 1.39 22.30
C ARG A 19 -11.30 0.65 23.32
N PRO A 20 -11.45 -0.68 23.42
CA PRO A 20 -10.52 -1.48 24.20
C PRO A 20 -9.12 -1.34 23.59
N PHE A 21 -8.14 -1.04 24.44
CA PHE A 21 -6.73 -0.96 24.07
C PHE A 21 -5.93 -1.74 25.13
N TYR A 22 -5.58 -2.97 24.77
CA TYR A 22 -5.04 -3.97 25.70
C TYR A 22 -5.91 -4.15 26.94
N THR A 23 -5.44 -3.70 28.12
CA THR A 23 -6.10 -3.89 29.42
C THR A 23 -6.94 -2.69 29.86
N ALA A 24 -7.10 -1.65 29.03
CA ALA A 24 -7.84 -0.45 29.36
C ALA A 24 -8.86 -0.07 28.27
N PHE A 25 -9.96 0.57 28.66
CA PHE A 25 -10.78 1.35 27.75
C PHE A 25 -10.19 2.75 27.66
N VAL A 26 -9.83 3.18 26.45
CA VAL A 26 -9.27 4.51 26.21
C VAL A 26 -10.29 5.34 25.43
N ASN A 27 -10.59 6.52 25.95
CA ASN A 27 -11.43 7.51 25.29
C ASN A 27 -10.63 8.76 24.96
N VAL A 28 -10.75 9.24 23.72
CA VAL A 28 -10.21 10.53 23.29
C VAL A 28 -11.20 11.60 23.65
N ASN A 29 -10.82 12.48 24.58
CA ASN A 29 -11.66 13.58 25.04
C ASN A 29 -11.42 14.85 24.23
N ASP A 30 -10.18 15.06 23.78
CA ASP A 30 -9.78 16.21 22.98
C ASP A 30 -8.60 15.85 22.07
N TYR A 31 -8.54 16.47 20.89
CA TYR A 31 -7.51 16.24 19.89
C TYR A 31 -7.24 17.54 19.12
N GLU A 32 -6.02 18.06 19.24
CA GLU A 32 -5.61 19.32 18.63
C GLU A 32 -4.32 19.12 17.81
N PRO A 33 -4.42 19.01 16.47
CA PRO A 33 -3.26 18.92 15.60
C PRO A 33 -2.76 20.32 15.20
N HIS A 34 -1.45 20.48 15.17
CA HIS A 34 -0.75 21.61 14.56
C HIS A 34 0.22 21.09 13.51
N GLU A 35 0.25 21.72 12.34
CA GLU A 35 1.15 21.35 11.24
C GLU A 35 1.94 22.57 10.76
N ALA A 36 3.25 22.41 10.59
CA ALA A 36 4.14 23.45 10.08
C ALA A 36 5.36 22.82 9.39
N SER A 37 5.66 23.23 8.16
CA SER A 37 6.88 22.83 7.42
C SER A 37 7.10 21.30 7.33
N GLY A 38 6.03 20.52 7.17
CA GLY A 38 6.09 19.06 7.12
C GLY A 38 6.35 18.37 8.47
N CYS A 39 6.38 19.14 9.57
CA CYS A 39 6.34 18.65 10.93
C CYS A 39 4.92 18.78 11.49
N SER A 40 4.58 17.96 12.48
CA SER A 40 3.33 18.11 13.24
C SER A 40 3.57 18.02 14.74
N LEU A 41 2.77 18.78 15.49
CA LEU A 41 2.67 18.69 16.94
C LEU A 41 1.20 18.47 17.28
N THR A 42 0.92 17.40 17.99
CA THR A 42 -0.45 17.00 18.32
C THR A 42 -0.61 16.91 19.81
N PHE A 43 -1.62 17.61 20.33
CA PHE A 43 -2.06 17.45 21.72
C PHE A 43 -3.26 16.52 21.78
N VAL A 44 -3.22 15.58 22.72
CA VAL A 44 -4.30 14.61 22.89
C VAL A 44 -4.67 14.54 24.36
N GLN A 45 -5.94 14.80 24.68
CA GLN A 45 -6.46 14.54 26.02
C GLN A 45 -7.16 13.18 26.02
N LEU A 46 -6.64 12.24 26.82
CA LEU A 46 -7.17 10.88 26.91
C LEU A 46 -7.68 10.61 28.32
N SER A 47 -8.75 9.84 28.43
CA SER A 47 -9.09 9.13 29.67
C SER A 47 -8.95 7.64 29.47
N ALA A 48 -8.12 6.99 30.27
CA ALA A 48 -7.94 5.55 30.28
C ALA A 48 -8.58 4.97 31.53
N ARG A 49 -9.46 3.97 31.37
CA ARG A 49 -10.06 3.22 32.48
C ARG A 49 -9.62 1.77 32.41
N HIS A 50 -8.97 1.27 33.45
CA HIS A 50 -8.51 -0.12 33.50
C HIS A 50 -9.71 -1.08 33.57
N ILE A 51 -9.68 -2.16 32.80
CA ILE A 51 -10.83 -3.06 32.62
C ILE A 51 -11.18 -3.82 33.91
N ARG A 52 -10.18 -4.13 34.74
CA ARG A 52 -10.37 -4.96 35.95
C ARG A 52 -10.48 -4.18 37.25
N SER A 53 -9.67 -3.12 37.42
CA SER A 53 -9.67 -2.32 38.65
C SER A 53 -10.65 -1.15 38.59
N GLU A 54 -11.18 -0.83 37.41
CA GLU A 54 -12.03 0.33 37.13
C GLU A 54 -11.39 1.70 37.42
N GLU A 55 -10.12 1.72 37.84
CA GLU A 55 -9.34 2.93 38.01
C GLU A 55 -9.26 3.69 36.70
N SER A 56 -9.47 5.01 36.80
CA SER A 56 -9.48 5.90 35.65
C SER A 56 -8.46 7.01 35.82
N GLU A 57 -7.73 7.29 34.76
CA GLU A 57 -6.73 8.35 34.71
C GLU A 57 -7.00 9.25 33.50
N LYS A 58 -6.84 10.56 33.69
CA LYS A 58 -6.90 11.55 32.63
C LYS A 58 -5.49 12.08 32.36
N ASN A 59 -5.05 11.96 31.12
CA ASN A 59 -3.72 12.36 30.70
C ASN A 59 -3.82 13.38 29.56
N LEU A 60 -3.02 14.44 29.65
CA LEU A 60 -2.74 15.33 28.53
C LEU A 60 -1.42 14.90 27.90
N LEU A 61 -1.41 14.69 26.60
CA LEU A 61 -0.26 14.18 25.86
C LEU A 61 0.14 15.18 24.80
N ALA A 62 1.44 15.30 24.56
CA ALA A 62 1.98 15.95 23.37
C ALA A 62 2.79 14.94 22.57
N VAL A 63 2.62 14.97 21.25
CA VAL A 63 3.41 14.16 20.33
C VAL A 63 3.89 15.04 19.20
N LEU A 64 5.21 15.12 19.06
CA LEU A 64 5.93 15.84 18.03
C LEU A 64 6.40 14.85 16.96
N ASN A 65 6.01 15.07 15.72
CA ASN A 65 6.51 14.37 14.55
C ASN A 65 7.34 15.35 13.71
N LEU A 66 8.65 15.11 13.64
CA LEU A 66 9.59 15.88 12.82
C LEU A 66 9.77 15.29 11.40
N GLY A 67 8.97 14.28 11.06
CA GLY A 67 9.02 13.54 9.81
C GLY A 67 9.75 12.20 9.93
N GLY A 68 9.32 11.22 9.13
CA GLY A 68 9.88 9.87 9.14
C GLY A 68 9.74 9.22 10.51
N LEU A 69 10.83 8.64 11.03
CA LEU A 69 10.84 7.96 12.33
C LEU A 69 11.18 8.89 13.52
N ALA A 70 11.27 10.20 13.30
CA ALA A 70 11.54 11.16 14.35
C ALA A 70 10.24 11.60 15.03
N ILE A 71 9.64 10.67 15.79
CA ILE A 71 8.46 10.95 16.61
C ILE A 71 8.84 10.87 18.09
N GLU A 72 8.52 11.92 18.81
CA GLU A 72 8.73 12.06 20.25
C GLU A 72 7.41 12.43 20.93
N GLY A 73 7.19 11.95 22.14
CA GLY A 73 5.98 12.29 22.87
C GLY A 73 6.15 12.18 24.36
N GLY A 74 5.24 12.84 25.08
CA GLY A 74 5.30 12.91 26.53
C GLY A 74 3.93 13.15 27.15
N ILE A 75 3.78 12.71 28.40
CA ILE A 75 2.66 13.13 29.24
C ILE A 75 2.97 14.53 29.78
N LEU A 76 2.12 15.49 29.44
CA LEU A 76 2.21 16.85 29.94
C LEU A 76 1.66 16.92 31.37
N PRO A 77 2.38 17.57 32.30
CA PRO A 77 1.92 17.72 33.68
C PRO A 77 0.75 18.69 33.82
N ASP A 78 0.68 19.71 32.95
CA ASP A 78 -0.33 20.75 32.99
C ASP A 78 -0.57 21.40 31.61
N THR A 79 -1.55 22.31 31.55
CA THR A 79 -1.90 23.09 30.36
C THR A 79 -0.93 24.22 30.05
N SER A 80 -0.13 24.68 31.02
CA SER A 80 0.85 25.75 30.79
C SER A 80 1.96 25.28 29.85
N LEU A 81 2.37 24.01 29.97
CA LEU A 81 3.35 23.42 29.07
C LEU A 81 2.77 23.22 27.67
N LYS A 82 1.49 22.90 27.54
CA LYS A 82 0.78 22.85 26.24
C LYS A 82 0.87 24.19 25.52
N GLU A 83 0.55 25.30 26.19
CA GLU A 83 0.63 26.64 25.62
C GLU A 83 2.07 27.00 25.20
N LYS A 84 3.06 26.68 26.04
CA LYS A 84 4.48 26.90 25.71
C LYS A 84 4.92 26.13 24.47
N LEU A 85 4.55 24.84 24.37
CA LEU A 85 4.89 24.00 23.22
C LEU A 85 4.16 24.46 21.95
N SER A 86 2.89 24.86 22.05
CA SER A 86 2.11 25.39 20.93
C SER A 86 2.70 26.70 20.38
N LYS A 87 3.10 27.61 21.28
CA LYS A 87 3.81 28.84 20.90
C LYS A 87 5.15 28.53 20.25
N GLY A 88 5.97 27.68 20.87
CA GLY A 88 7.26 27.27 20.32
C GLY A 88 7.12 26.61 18.93
N PHE A 89 6.05 25.86 18.70
CA PHE A 89 5.77 25.25 17.40
C PHE A 89 5.43 26.28 16.33
N SER A 90 4.63 27.28 16.70
CA SER A 90 4.30 28.42 15.82
C SER A 90 5.54 29.23 15.44
N ASP A 91 6.48 29.36 16.39
CA ASP A 91 7.77 30.04 16.19
C ASP A 91 8.83 29.14 15.50
N LEU A 92 8.45 27.93 15.04
CA LEU A 92 9.33 26.93 14.40
C LEU A 92 10.53 26.49 15.28
N ALA A 93 10.43 26.62 16.59
CA ALA A 93 11.47 26.26 17.57
C ALA A 93 11.51 24.75 17.85
N PHE A 94 11.53 23.91 16.81
CA PHE A 94 11.38 22.45 16.91
C PHE A 94 12.40 21.78 17.85
N TYR A 95 13.63 22.27 17.87
CA TYR A 95 14.69 21.75 18.75
C TYR A 95 14.38 21.99 20.24
N GLU A 96 13.80 23.14 20.59
CA GLU A 96 13.44 23.46 21.96
C GLU A 96 12.25 22.63 22.45
N ILE A 97 11.26 22.43 21.58
CA ILE A 97 10.11 21.55 21.82
C ILE A 97 10.60 20.13 22.08
N ARG A 98 11.50 19.63 21.22
CA ARG A 98 12.13 18.31 21.34
C ARG A 98 12.83 18.13 22.69
N ASN A 99 13.69 19.09 23.06
CA ASN A 99 14.39 19.06 24.35
C ASN A 99 13.42 19.11 25.53
N THR A 100 12.36 19.91 25.42
CA THR A 100 11.33 20.02 26.45
C THR A 100 10.59 18.69 26.64
N LEU A 101 10.23 18.00 25.55
CA LEU A 101 9.59 16.69 25.61
C LEU A 101 10.52 15.62 26.20
N ARG A 102 11.80 15.60 25.81
CA ARG A 102 12.80 14.67 26.35
C ARG A 102 13.08 14.85 27.84
N ALA A 103 12.94 16.07 28.35
CA ALA A 103 13.11 16.37 29.77
C ALA A 103 11.93 15.88 30.63
N LEU A 104 10.81 15.46 30.02
CA LEU A 104 9.67 14.94 30.77
C LEU A 104 9.99 13.56 31.38
N PRO A 105 9.52 13.29 32.61
CA PRO A 105 9.71 12.00 33.27
C PRO A 105 9.01 10.85 32.53
N HIS A 106 7.98 11.17 31.76
CA HIS A 106 7.23 10.22 30.93
C HIS A 106 7.39 10.55 29.45
N HIS A 107 8.64 10.69 28.99
CA HIS A 107 8.97 10.82 27.57
C HIS A 107 9.07 9.43 26.90
N TYR A 108 8.70 9.37 25.63
CA TYR A 108 8.80 8.18 24.80
C TYR A 108 9.13 8.54 23.37
N GLU A 109 9.87 7.67 22.71
CA GLU A 109 10.17 7.71 21.28
C GLU A 109 9.51 6.51 20.58
N ILE A 110 9.55 6.47 19.24
CA ILE A 110 9.04 5.32 18.46
C ILE A 110 9.61 3.99 18.96
N LYS A 111 10.88 3.97 19.38
CA LYS A 111 11.56 2.76 19.84
C LYS A 111 10.91 2.17 21.10
N ASP A 112 10.24 3.01 21.91
CA ASP A 112 9.60 2.63 23.16
C ASP A 112 8.17 2.11 22.96
N LEU A 113 7.64 2.15 21.73
CA LEU A 113 6.35 1.56 21.39
C LEU A 113 6.41 0.02 21.41
N PHE A 114 5.25 -0.59 21.64
CA PHE A 114 5.08 -2.04 21.45
C PHE A 114 5.54 -2.44 20.06
N PHE A 115 6.14 -3.63 19.97
CA PHE A 115 6.76 -4.12 18.74
C PHE A 115 5.81 -4.08 17.54
N ASP A 116 4.57 -4.52 17.71
CA ASP A 116 3.56 -4.54 16.64
C ASP A 116 3.22 -3.13 16.15
N ASN A 117 2.97 -2.20 17.07
CA ASN A 117 2.70 -0.80 16.73
C ASN A 117 3.91 -0.16 16.05
N ARG A 118 5.12 -0.42 16.54
CA ARG A 118 6.36 0.09 15.94
C ARG A 118 6.54 -0.43 14.52
N ARG A 119 6.32 -1.72 14.30
CA ARG A 119 6.40 -2.36 12.98
C ARG A 119 5.40 -1.74 12.02
N GLU A 120 4.14 -1.62 12.44
CA GLU A 120 3.08 -1.06 11.61
C GLU A 120 3.34 0.40 11.23
N ILE A 121 3.74 1.23 12.20
CA ILE A 121 4.09 2.63 11.97
C ILE A 121 5.27 2.76 11.00
N THR A 122 6.31 1.95 11.19
CA THR A 122 7.49 1.96 10.32
C THR A 122 7.15 1.57 8.89
N LEU A 123 6.31 0.54 8.71
CA LEU A 123 5.87 0.10 7.39
C LEU A 123 5.07 1.21 6.69
N LYS A 124 4.13 1.84 7.38
CA LYS A 124 3.32 2.93 6.80
C LYS A 124 4.19 4.11 6.36
N LEU A 125 5.13 4.55 7.19
CA LEU A 125 6.05 5.64 6.85
C LEU A 125 6.97 5.27 5.69
N LEU A 126 7.42 4.01 5.63
CA LEU A 126 8.19 3.51 4.50
C LEU A 126 7.38 3.55 3.21
N ASP A 127 6.12 3.10 3.25
CA ASP A 127 5.22 3.11 2.09
C ASP A 127 4.97 4.54 1.59
N GLU A 128 4.74 5.50 2.49
CA GLU A 128 4.59 6.92 2.15
C GLU A 128 5.85 7.49 1.49
N LYS A 129 7.04 7.19 2.03
CA LYS A 129 8.30 7.64 1.43
C LYS A 129 8.59 6.99 0.09
N LEU A 130 8.30 5.70 -0.06
CA LEU A 130 8.43 4.99 -1.33
C LEU A 130 7.47 5.57 -2.38
N ALA A 131 6.24 5.92 -2.01
CA ALA A 131 5.29 6.57 -2.91
C ALA A 131 5.81 7.93 -3.43
N ILE A 132 6.39 8.75 -2.55
CA ILE A 132 7.01 10.02 -2.95
C ILE A 132 8.19 9.78 -3.90
N LEU A 133 9.09 8.85 -3.57
CA LEU A 133 10.25 8.52 -4.42
C LEU A 133 9.82 8.02 -5.80
N LYS A 134 8.83 7.14 -5.86
CA LYS A 134 8.23 6.66 -7.11
C LYS A 134 7.66 7.80 -7.95
N ASN A 135 6.94 8.73 -7.34
CA ASN A 135 6.44 9.90 -8.04
C ASN A 135 7.57 10.77 -8.60
N ASN A 136 8.63 11.01 -7.82
CA ASN A 136 9.79 11.77 -8.28
C ASN A 136 10.50 11.07 -9.45
N TYR A 137 10.67 9.75 -9.39
CA TYR A 137 11.23 8.95 -10.48
C TYR A 137 10.37 8.99 -11.73
N ARG A 138 9.04 8.94 -11.57
CA ARG A 138 8.11 9.10 -12.69
C ARG A 138 8.24 10.47 -13.34
N LEU A 139 8.24 11.56 -12.56
CA LEU A 139 8.40 12.91 -13.08
C LEU A 139 9.73 13.04 -13.84
N PHE A 140 10.83 12.61 -13.22
CA PHE A 140 12.15 12.62 -13.84
C PHE A 140 12.18 11.82 -15.14
N TYR A 141 11.53 10.65 -15.18
CA TYR A 141 11.42 9.86 -16.40
C TYR A 141 10.65 10.62 -17.49
N GLU A 142 9.45 11.12 -17.20
CA GLU A 142 8.61 11.80 -18.19
C GLU A 142 9.29 13.05 -18.76
N GLU A 143 9.94 13.85 -17.91
CA GLU A 143 10.64 15.08 -18.30
C GLU A 143 11.82 14.81 -19.24
N ASN A 144 12.51 13.67 -19.05
CA ASN A 144 13.74 13.34 -19.77
C ASN A 144 13.55 12.26 -20.84
N LYS A 145 12.33 11.73 -21.00
CA LYS A 145 12.03 10.57 -21.85
C LYS A 145 12.49 10.77 -23.28
N GLU A 146 12.12 11.88 -23.92
CA GLU A 146 12.45 12.13 -25.33
C GLU A 146 13.96 12.25 -25.56
N LEU A 147 14.64 13.02 -24.72
CA LEU A 147 16.09 13.21 -24.80
C LEU A 147 16.81 11.87 -24.66
N MET A 148 16.46 11.11 -23.62
CA MET A 148 17.12 9.84 -23.32
C MET A 148 16.81 8.79 -24.38
N PHE A 149 15.59 8.80 -24.92
CA PHE A 149 15.23 7.93 -26.03
C PHE A 149 16.08 8.24 -27.27
N ASN A 150 16.29 9.52 -27.59
CA ASN A 150 17.16 9.91 -28.71
C ASN A 150 18.61 9.48 -28.49
N LEU A 151 19.14 9.60 -27.26
CA LEU A 151 20.48 9.12 -26.93
C LEU A 151 20.59 7.59 -27.10
N HIS A 152 19.57 6.86 -26.66
CA HIS A 152 19.48 5.40 -26.80
C HIS A 152 19.49 4.97 -28.27
N GLU A 153 18.70 5.62 -29.12
CA GLU A 153 18.64 5.36 -30.57
C GLU A 153 19.98 5.64 -31.26
N LEU A 154 20.67 6.71 -30.84
CA LEU A 154 22.00 7.07 -31.33
C LEU A 154 23.11 6.14 -30.79
N LYS A 155 22.76 5.12 -30.02
CA LYS A 155 23.69 4.18 -29.35
C LYS A 155 24.71 4.90 -28.46
N ILE A 156 24.32 6.05 -27.92
CA ILE A 156 25.10 6.75 -26.91
C ILE A 156 24.84 6.05 -25.58
N PRO A 157 25.89 5.64 -24.84
CA PRO A 157 25.72 5.01 -23.54
C PRO A 157 24.93 5.90 -22.59
N ILE A 158 23.85 5.36 -22.03
CA ILE A 158 23.05 6.01 -20.99
C ILE A 158 23.54 5.50 -19.64
N GLU A 159 23.60 6.39 -18.65
CA GLU A 159 23.98 6.00 -17.29
C GLU A 159 23.04 4.93 -16.73
N GLU A 160 23.62 3.92 -16.06
CA GLU A 160 22.87 2.81 -15.46
C GLU A 160 21.81 3.28 -14.45
N THR A 161 22.09 4.40 -13.76
CA THR A 161 21.15 5.06 -12.85
C THR A 161 19.84 5.42 -13.55
N PHE A 162 19.92 5.95 -14.78
CA PHE A 162 18.73 6.29 -15.56
C PHE A 162 17.97 5.03 -15.95
N LEU A 163 18.64 4.01 -16.50
CA LEU A 163 18.01 2.74 -16.89
C LEU A 163 17.29 2.07 -15.70
N THR A 164 17.87 2.17 -14.51
CA THR A 164 17.24 1.70 -13.26
C THR A 164 15.94 2.47 -12.97
N ILE A 165 15.96 3.79 -13.11
CA ILE A 165 14.75 4.62 -12.94
C ILE A 165 13.68 4.24 -13.97
N VAL A 166 14.04 4.12 -15.26
CA VAL A 166 13.11 3.70 -16.32
C VAL A 166 12.48 2.35 -15.98
N LYS A 167 13.29 1.37 -15.56
CA LYS A 167 12.82 0.04 -15.18
C LYS A 167 11.81 0.11 -14.03
N MET A 168 12.09 0.89 -12.99
CA MET A 168 11.16 1.06 -11.86
C MET A 168 9.83 1.69 -12.32
N VAL A 169 9.89 2.75 -13.12
CA VAL A 169 8.70 3.45 -13.62
C VAL A 169 7.87 2.56 -14.54
N LEU A 170 8.49 1.84 -15.46
CA LEU A 170 7.78 0.94 -16.39
C LEU A 170 7.19 -0.27 -15.68
N GLN A 171 7.86 -0.81 -14.65
CA GLN A 171 7.30 -1.88 -13.83
C GLN A 171 6.06 -1.40 -13.06
N GLU A 172 6.11 -0.20 -12.48
CA GLU A 172 4.95 0.39 -11.80
C GLU A 172 3.77 0.64 -12.75
N LYS A 173 4.03 1.27 -13.90
CA LYS A 173 3.01 1.43 -14.96
C LYS A 173 2.44 0.10 -15.40
N ALA A 174 3.28 -0.93 -15.55
CA ALA A 174 2.83 -2.27 -15.90
C ALA A 174 1.84 -2.81 -14.86
N TYR A 175 2.11 -2.66 -13.56
CA TYR A 175 1.17 -3.07 -12.52
C TYR A 175 -0.17 -2.33 -12.62
N GLU A 176 -0.15 -1.01 -12.77
CA GLU A 176 -1.36 -0.19 -12.89
C GLU A 176 -2.21 -0.58 -14.11
N GLU A 177 -1.57 -0.76 -15.27
CA GLU A 177 -2.27 -1.12 -16.50
C GLU A 177 -2.80 -2.57 -16.48
N ILE A 178 -2.08 -3.49 -15.82
CA ILE A 178 -2.56 -4.85 -15.59
C ILE A 178 -3.80 -4.85 -14.69
N GLU A 179 -3.81 -4.06 -13.61
CA GLU A 179 -4.98 -3.90 -12.74
C GLU A 179 -6.18 -3.34 -13.49
N LYS A 180 -6.00 -2.25 -14.24
CA LYS A 180 -7.06 -1.65 -15.08
C LYS A 180 -7.61 -2.67 -16.08
N ALA A 181 -6.72 -3.42 -16.75
CA ALA A 181 -7.12 -4.45 -17.70
C ALA A 181 -7.96 -5.55 -17.06
N ILE A 182 -7.54 -6.02 -15.88
CA ILE A 182 -8.27 -7.03 -15.10
C ILE A 182 -9.68 -6.53 -14.72
N GLU A 183 -9.78 -5.29 -14.23
CA GLU A 183 -11.05 -4.63 -13.87
C GLU A 183 -11.92 -4.30 -15.09
N GLY A 184 -11.35 -4.39 -16.29
CA GLY A 184 -12.03 -4.08 -17.54
C GLY A 184 -12.17 -2.61 -17.85
N LYS A 185 -11.37 -1.78 -17.18
CA LYS A 185 -11.18 -0.38 -17.51
C LYS A 185 -10.31 -0.28 -18.77
N GLU A 186 -10.39 0.89 -19.40
CA GLU A 186 -9.44 1.25 -20.44
C GLU A 186 -8.02 1.21 -19.86
N ASN A 187 -7.11 0.57 -20.58
CA ASN A 187 -5.73 0.36 -20.17
C ASN A 187 -4.81 0.50 -21.37
N GLN A 188 -3.54 0.74 -21.10
CA GLN A 188 -2.48 1.00 -22.05
C GLN A 188 -1.38 -0.08 -21.96
N TRP A 189 -1.74 -1.32 -21.61
CA TRP A 189 -0.80 -2.43 -21.44
C TRP A 189 0.16 -2.59 -22.63
N GLU A 190 -0.37 -2.60 -23.85
CA GLU A 190 0.43 -2.74 -25.08
C GLU A 190 1.40 -1.56 -25.29
N VAL A 191 1.02 -0.36 -24.84
CA VAL A 191 1.90 0.83 -24.92
C VAL A 191 3.06 0.68 -23.94
N VAL A 192 2.77 0.30 -22.69
CA VAL A 192 3.79 0.10 -21.65
C VAL A 192 4.73 -1.04 -22.05
N LYS A 193 4.18 -2.13 -22.60
CA LYS A 193 4.97 -3.26 -23.10
C LYS A 193 5.90 -2.83 -24.24
N GLY A 194 5.38 -2.15 -25.26
CA GLY A 194 6.21 -1.67 -26.38
C GLY A 194 7.26 -0.65 -25.94
N GLU A 195 6.97 0.17 -24.93
CA GLU A 195 7.93 1.08 -24.32
C GLU A 195 9.06 0.32 -23.60
N ALA A 196 8.73 -0.71 -22.83
CA ALA A 196 9.74 -1.55 -22.17
C ALA A 196 10.62 -2.32 -23.17
N GLU A 197 10.03 -2.85 -24.24
CA GLU A 197 10.77 -3.51 -25.33
C GLU A 197 11.78 -2.55 -25.99
N ARG A 198 11.39 -1.29 -26.23
CA ARG A 198 12.27 -0.26 -26.80
C ARG A 198 13.46 0.07 -25.90
N TRP A 199 13.28 -0.02 -24.59
CA TRP A 199 14.34 0.16 -23.60
C TRP A 199 15.13 -1.12 -23.29
N GLY A 200 14.74 -2.27 -23.87
CA GLY A 200 15.34 -3.57 -23.53
C GLY A 200 15.05 -4.02 -22.10
N ILE A 201 13.95 -3.55 -21.51
CA ILE A 201 13.56 -3.84 -20.13
C ILE A 201 12.62 -5.04 -20.11
N ASP A 202 13.00 -6.06 -19.36
CA ASP A 202 12.16 -7.22 -19.13
C ASP A 202 11.10 -6.95 -18.04
N LEU A 203 9.82 -6.99 -18.45
CA LEU A 203 8.66 -6.89 -17.56
C LEU A 203 8.23 -8.25 -16.99
N SER A 204 8.78 -9.38 -17.44
CA SER A 204 8.40 -10.74 -16.99
C SER A 204 8.93 -11.09 -15.59
N THR A 205 8.60 -10.26 -14.61
CA THR A 205 9.05 -10.42 -13.23
C THR A 205 8.23 -11.48 -12.47
N ASN A 206 8.88 -12.16 -11.51
CA ASN A 206 8.22 -13.10 -10.60
C ASN A 206 7.01 -12.49 -9.87
N ALA A 207 7.08 -11.20 -9.53
CA ALA A 207 6.01 -10.51 -8.83
C ALA A 207 4.76 -10.31 -9.73
N ILE A 208 4.93 -9.94 -11.00
CA ILE A 208 3.81 -9.89 -11.97
C ILE A 208 3.25 -11.30 -12.19
N GLN A 209 4.13 -12.30 -12.34
CA GLN A 209 3.71 -13.69 -12.55
C GLN A 209 2.83 -14.20 -11.41
N GLN A 210 3.30 -14.06 -10.16
CA GLN A 210 2.58 -14.50 -8.98
C GLN A 210 1.23 -13.79 -8.88
N ARG A 211 1.21 -12.48 -9.09
CA ARG A 211 -0.02 -11.67 -9.01
C ARG A 211 -1.07 -12.10 -10.04
N LEU A 212 -0.67 -12.28 -11.29
CA LEU A 212 -1.57 -12.77 -12.35
C LEU A 212 -2.05 -14.19 -12.07
N LYS A 213 -1.15 -15.09 -11.65
CA LYS A 213 -1.49 -16.48 -11.30
C LYS A 213 -2.51 -16.53 -10.17
N GLU A 214 -2.27 -15.81 -9.08
CA GLU A 214 -3.20 -15.72 -7.95
C GLU A 214 -4.56 -15.16 -8.37
N PHE A 215 -4.59 -14.13 -9.23
CA PHE A 215 -5.84 -13.57 -9.73
C PHE A 215 -6.63 -14.59 -10.55
N ILE A 216 -5.96 -15.26 -11.51
CA ILE A 216 -6.56 -16.28 -12.37
C ILE A 216 -7.12 -17.43 -11.52
N GLU A 217 -6.33 -17.96 -10.59
CA GLU A 217 -6.73 -19.08 -9.75
C GLU A 217 -7.87 -18.72 -8.80
N LYS A 218 -7.82 -17.55 -8.14
CA LYS A 218 -8.92 -17.08 -7.29
C LYS A 218 -10.20 -16.89 -8.11
N GLY A 219 -10.09 -16.30 -9.31
CA GLY A 219 -11.21 -16.15 -10.23
C GLY A 219 -11.81 -17.48 -10.64
N LEU A 220 -10.98 -18.47 -10.99
CA LEU A 220 -11.43 -19.81 -11.35
C LEU A 220 -12.07 -20.56 -10.17
N ARG A 221 -11.55 -20.40 -8.95
CA ARG A 221 -12.18 -20.99 -7.74
C ARG A 221 -13.57 -20.39 -7.50
N SER A 222 -13.72 -19.08 -7.63
CA SER A 222 -15.03 -18.42 -7.52
C SER A 222 -15.97 -18.85 -8.64
N LEU A 223 -15.48 -18.93 -9.87
CA LEU A 223 -16.23 -19.44 -11.02
C LEU A 223 -16.68 -20.89 -10.78
N LYS A 224 -15.82 -21.76 -10.24
CA LYS A 224 -16.17 -23.14 -9.90
C LYS A 224 -17.28 -23.22 -8.86
N LYS A 225 -17.22 -22.35 -7.84
CA LYS A 225 -18.15 -22.36 -6.70
C LYS A 225 -19.57 -21.98 -7.13
N ASP A 226 -19.72 -20.86 -7.84
CA ASP A 226 -21.03 -20.27 -8.11
C ASP A 226 -21.48 -20.44 -9.58
N LEU A 227 -20.56 -20.85 -10.46
CA LEU A 227 -20.72 -20.87 -11.93
C LEU A 227 -21.16 -19.51 -12.48
N ASP A 228 -20.66 -18.43 -11.88
CA ASP A 228 -20.88 -17.07 -12.36
C ASP A 228 -20.03 -16.79 -13.61
N ILE A 229 -20.68 -16.86 -14.77
CA ILE A 229 -20.06 -16.64 -16.08
C ILE A 229 -19.47 -15.23 -16.23
N SER A 230 -19.93 -14.25 -15.44
CA SER A 230 -19.39 -12.89 -15.45
C SER A 230 -17.89 -12.85 -15.16
N LEU A 231 -17.38 -13.82 -14.37
CA LEU A 231 -15.98 -13.97 -14.00
C LEU A 231 -15.10 -14.46 -15.17
N CYS A 232 -15.66 -15.02 -16.23
CA CYS A 232 -14.87 -15.52 -17.37
C CYS A 232 -14.11 -14.39 -18.09
N LYS A 233 -14.72 -13.21 -18.20
CA LYS A 233 -14.14 -12.05 -18.91
C LYS A 233 -12.89 -11.50 -18.22
N PRO A 234 -12.88 -11.18 -16.92
CA PRO A 234 -11.66 -10.72 -16.24
C PRO A 234 -10.57 -11.79 -16.20
N ILE A 235 -10.91 -13.08 -16.01
CA ILE A 235 -9.93 -14.18 -16.05
C ILE A 235 -9.29 -14.27 -17.46
N TYR A 236 -10.10 -14.18 -18.51
CA TYR A 236 -9.60 -14.19 -19.89
C TYR A 236 -8.64 -13.03 -20.18
N ARG A 237 -8.92 -11.82 -19.68
CA ARG A 237 -8.00 -10.68 -19.83
C ARG A 237 -6.68 -10.92 -19.11
N ALA A 238 -6.72 -11.41 -17.87
CA ALA A 238 -5.53 -11.76 -17.10
C ALA A 238 -4.69 -12.84 -17.80
N LEU A 239 -5.32 -13.85 -18.40
CA LEU A 239 -4.64 -14.89 -19.18
C LEU A 239 -3.93 -14.34 -20.41
N ASN A 240 -4.55 -13.41 -21.15
CA ASN A 240 -3.88 -12.82 -22.32
C ASN A 240 -2.63 -12.05 -21.92
N ILE A 241 -2.69 -11.28 -20.83
CA ILE A 241 -1.52 -10.59 -20.29
C ILE A 241 -0.48 -11.60 -19.85
N TYR A 242 -0.88 -12.65 -19.12
CA TYR A 242 0.01 -13.70 -18.66
C TYR A 242 0.78 -14.34 -19.82
N TYR A 243 0.09 -14.79 -20.87
CA TYR A 243 0.74 -15.43 -22.02
C TYR A 243 1.56 -14.45 -22.87
N SER A 244 1.35 -13.15 -22.73
CA SER A 244 2.18 -12.14 -23.38
C SER A 244 3.55 -11.93 -22.72
N LEU A 245 3.74 -12.47 -21.50
CA LEU A 245 4.93 -12.31 -20.67
C LEU A 245 5.56 -13.64 -20.25
N PHE A 246 4.75 -14.67 -20.03
CA PHE A 246 5.17 -15.91 -19.39
C PHE A 246 4.76 -17.13 -20.22
N PRO A 247 5.54 -18.22 -20.14
CA PRO A 247 5.21 -19.41 -20.87
C PRO A 247 3.96 -20.11 -20.29
N PRO A 248 3.11 -20.75 -21.12
CA PRO A 248 1.82 -21.27 -20.67
C PRO A 248 1.85 -22.39 -19.63
N TYR A 249 2.93 -23.19 -19.58
CA TYR A 249 3.00 -24.38 -18.73
C TYR A 249 3.04 -24.09 -17.22
N LEU A 250 3.21 -22.83 -16.83
CA LEU A 250 3.27 -22.40 -15.43
C LEU A 250 1.88 -22.16 -14.80
N LEU A 251 0.80 -22.44 -15.53
CA LEU A 251 -0.61 -22.32 -15.11
C LEU A 251 -1.30 -23.68 -14.88
N TRP A 252 -0.57 -24.74 -14.53
CA TRP A 252 -1.13 -26.08 -14.38
C TRP A 252 -2.26 -26.17 -13.34
N GLU A 253 -2.19 -25.42 -12.23
CA GLU A 253 -3.26 -25.35 -11.24
C GLU A 253 -4.52 -24.70 -11.80
N ALA A 254 -4.37 -23.64 -12.59
CA ALA A 254 -5.49 -22.96 -13.24
C ALA A 254 -6.17 -23.88 -14.28
N GLN A 255 -5.38 -24.66 -15.02
CA GLN A 255 -5.92 -25.67 -15.95
C GLN A 255 -6.75 -26.72 -15.20
N ASN A 256 -6.23 -27.25 -14.09
CA ASN A 256 -6.97 -28.23 -13.26
C ASN A 256 -8.27 -27.65 -12.69
N LEU A 257 -8.24 -26.42 -12.16
CA LEU A 257 -9.43 -25.73 -11.64
C LEU A 257 -10.48 -25.55 -12.74
N PHE A 258 -10.05 -25.18 -13.95
CA PHE A 258 -10.95 -25.01 -15.07
C PHE A 258 -11.55 -26.34 -15.55
N TRP A 259 -10.76 -27.42 -15.57
CA TRP A 259 -11.26 -28.76 -15.91
C TRP A 259 -12.40 -29.20 -14.99
N GLU A 260 -12.25 -29.00 -13.69
CA GLU A 260 -13.30 -29.30 -12.70
C GLU A 260 -14.54 -28.41 -12.90
N THR A 261 -14.31 -27.13 -13.20
CA THR A 261 -15.39 -26.17 -13.50
C THR A 261 -16.17 -26.59 -14.74
N MET A 262 -15.50 -27.06 -15.78
CA MET A 262 -16.11 -27.56 -17.02
C MET A 262 -17.02 -28.76 -16.78
N TYR A 263 -16.61 -29.69 -15.91
CA TYR A 263 -17.44 -30.84 -15.53
C TYR A 263 -18.75 -30.37 -14.88
N LEU A 264 -18.67 -29.43 -13.94
CA LEU A 264 -19.86 -28.86 -13.29
C LEU A 264 -20.75 -28.08 -14.27
N ALA A 265 -20.14 -27.29 -15.16
CA ALA A 265 -20.86 -26.52 -16.16
C ALA A 265 -21.63 -27.40 -17.15
N LYS A 266 -21.05 -28.52 -17.60
CA LYS A 266 -21.74 -29.48 -18.48
C LYS A 266 -22.99 -30.10 -17.82
N ASN A 267 -22.98 -30.29 -16.51
CA ASN A 267 -24.14 -30.80 -15.77
C ASN A 267 -25.22 -29.73 -15.56
N ARG A 268 -24.85 -28.44 -15.48
CA ARG A 268 -25.78 -27.33 -15.24
C ARG A 268 -26.40 -26.77 -16.54
N TYR A 269 -25.61 -26.69 -17.61
CA TYR A 269 -26.01 -26.05 -18.86
C TYR A 269 -26.19 -27.08 -19.98
N LYS A 270 -27.36 -27.08 -20.65
CA LYS A 270 -27.59 -27.89 -21.86
C LYS A 270 -26.65 -27.54 -23.01
N LYS A 271 -26.24 -26.27 -23.09
CA LYS A 271 -25.25 -25.75 -24.04
C LYS A 271 -24.31 -24.83 -23.26
N LEU A 272 -23.01 -25.05 -23.41
CA LEU A 272 -22.01 -24.28 -22.67
C LEU A 272 -22.02 -22.81 -23.08
N PRO A 273 -21.92 -21.87 -22.12
CA PRO A 273 -21.75 -20.45 -22.40
C PRO A 273 -20.50 -20.18 -23.25
N GLN A 274 -20.60 -19.23 -24.20
CA GLN A 274 -19.51 -18.94 -25.13
C GLN A 274 -18.25 -18.43 -24.42
N GLU A 275 -18.43 -17.67 -23.34
CA GLU A 275 -17.36 -17.12 -22.51
C GLU A 275 -16.56 -18.23 -21.85
N LEU A 276 -17.23 -19.29 -21.40
CA LEU A 276 -16.60 -20.46 -20.79
C LEU A 276 -15.81 -21.26 -21.84
N ILE A 277 -16.38 -21.43 -23.05
CA ILE A 277 -15.69 -22.09 -24.17
C ILE A 277 -14.44 -21.31 -24.55
N LYS A 278 -14.54 -19.97 -24.66
CA LYS A 278 -13.42 -19.10 -24.97
C LYS A 278 -12.32 -19.18 -23.91
N LEU A 279 -12.70 -19.13 -22.63
CA LEU A 279 -11.76 -19.29 -21.52
C LEU A 279 -11.02 -20.63 -21.59
N GLY A 280 -11.73 -21.71 -21.85
CA GLY A 280 -11.13 -23.04 -21.97
C GLY A 280 -10.18 -23.19 -23.14
N LYS A 281 -10.53 -22.64 -24.32
CA LYS A 281 -9.60 -22.60 -25.47
C LYS A 281 -8.32 -21.85 -25.13
N THR A 282 -8.41 -20.76 -24.39
CA THR A 282 -7.27 -19.94 -23.96
C THR A 282 -6.39 -20.69 -22.95
N LEU A 283 -6.97 -21.53 -22.11
CA LEU A 283 -6.25 -22.42 -21.19
C LEU A 283 -5.67 -23.68 -21.86
N GLY A 284 -5.89 -23.87 -23.17
CA GLY A 284 -5.36 -24.98 -23.95
C GLY A 284 -6.29 -26.20 -24.06
N PHE A 285 -7.56 -26.07 -23.67
CA PHE A 285 -8.54 -27.16 -23.80
C PHE A 285 -9.19 -27.19 -25.18
N LYS A 286 -9.36 -28.40 -25.72
CA LYS A 286 -10.25 -28.66 -26.86
C LYS A 286 -11.67 -28.88 -26.33
N ILE A 287 -12.56 -27.94 -26.63
CA ILE A 287 -13.97 -28.00 -26.22
C ILE A 287 -14.80 -28.03 -27.50
N ASP A 288 -15.36 -29.20 -27.78
CA ASP A 288 -16.33 -29.47 -28.83
C ASP A 288 -17.76 -29.48 -28.27
#